data_AF-A0A940SN06-F1
#
_entry.id   AF-A0A940SN06-F1
#
_cell.length_a   1.000
_cell.length_b   1.000
_cell.length_c   1.000
_cell.angle_alpha   90.00
_cell.angle_beta   90.00
_cell.angle_gamma   90.00
#
_symmetry.space_group_name_H-M   'P 1'
#
loop_
_entity.id
_entity.type
_entity.pdbx_description
1 polymer ?
#
loop_
_entity_poly.entity_id
_entity_poly.type
_entity_poly.pdbx_seq_one_letter_code
_entity_poly.pdbx_strand_id
1 'polypeptide(L)'
;MSIFDVLELLCGLALFLYGMELMGDGLKRSAGSSLKSILERMTSNPIKGFLLGLVVTSIIQSSSATTVMVVGFVNSGTMTLLQAAGVI
;
A
#
# COMPACT_ATOMS: atom_id res chain seq x y z
N MET A 1 30.19 9.57 1.91
CA MET A 1 29.12 9.52 0.90
C MET A 1 29.55 10.38 -0.27
N SER A 2 29.72 9.75 -1.42
CA SER A 2 30.06 10.42 -2.67
C SER A 2 28.84 11.14 -3.25
N ILE A 3 29.06 12.07 -4.17
CA ILE A 3 27.95 12.75 -4.88
C ILE A 3 27.08 11.73 -5.65
N PHE A 4 27.68 10.61 -6.07
CA PHE A 4 27.01 9.54 -6.78
C PHE A 4 26.07 8.76 -5.87
N ASP A 5 26.44 8.50 -4.61
CA ASP A 5 25.59 7.81 -3.64
C ASP A 5 24.28 8.59 -3.38
N VAL A 6 24.39 9.93 -3.31
CA VAL A 6 23.23 10.81 -3.11
C VAL A 6 22.33 10.83 -4.34
N LEU A 7 22.93 10.83 -5.53
CA LEU A 7 22.19 10.78 -6.80
C LEU A 7 21.45 9.45 -6.96
N GLU A 8 22.08 8.34 -6.58
CA GLU A 8 21.52 6.99 -6.66
C GLU A 8 20.34 6.83 -5.67
N LEU A 9 20.47 7.38 -4.46
CA LEU A 9 19.37 7.42 -3.49
C LEU A 9 18.18 8.25 -4.01
N LEU A 10 18.43 9.42 -4.61
CA LEU A 10 17.38 10.27 -5.17
C LEU A 10 16.68 9.62 -6.36
N CYS A 11 17.43 8.97 -7.27
CA CYS A 11 16.86 8.23 -8.39
C CYS A 11 16.06 7.01 -7.92
N GLY A 12 16.59 6.26 -6.96
CA GLY A 12 15.89 5.13 -6.35
C GLY A 12 14.59 5.55 -5.68
N LEU A 13 14.61 6.66 -4.93
CA LEU A 13 13.43 7.23 -4.29
C LEU A 13 12.41 7.72 -5.33
N ALA A 14 12.83 8.39 -6.40
CA ALA A 14 11.95 8.88 -7.45
C ALA A 14 11.24 7.73 -8.18
N LEU A 15 11.98 6.69 -8.57
CA LEU A 15 11.41 5.49 -9.19
C LEU A 15 10.47 4.75 -8.25
N PHE A 16 10.82 4.70 -6.97
CA PHE A 16 10.01 4.09 -5.94
C PHE A 16 8.67 4.82 -5.73
N LEU A 17 8.69 6.16 -5.60
CA LEU A 17 7.48 6.98 -5.50
C LEU A 17 6.60 6.85 -6.74
N TYR A 18 7.21 6.85 -7.93
CA TYR A 18 6.50 6.63 -9.20
C TYR A 18 5.86 5.23 -9.26
N GLY A 19 6.57 4.20 -8.80
CA GLY A 19 6.03 2.85 -8.69
C GLY A 19 4.81 2.78 -7.76
N MET A 20 4.83 3.49 -6.63
CA MET A 20 3.68 3.57 -5.72
C MET A 20 2.47 4.26 -6.36
N GLU A 21 2.69 5.33 -7.10
CA GLU A 21 1.61 6.03 -7.84
C GLU A 21 0.99 5.13 -8.92
N LEU A 22 1.84 4.43 -9.68
CA LEU A 22 1.41 3.47 -10.71
C LEU A 22 0.62 2.31 -10.11
N MET A 23 1.00 1.85 -8.93
CA MET A 23 0.32 0.79 -8.19
C MET A 23 -1.06 1.27 -7.69
N GLY A 24 -1.16 2.51 -7.23
CA GLY A 24 -2.43 3.15 -6.86
C GLY A 24 -3.40 3.29 -8.04
N ASP A 25 -2.89 3.72 -9.21
CA ASP A 25 -3.67 3.85 -10.43
C ASP A 25 -4.05 2.50 -11.05
N GLY A 26 -3.13 1.53 -11.03
CA GLY A 26 -3.37 0.16 -11.45
C GLY A 26 -4.43 -0.51 -10.57
N LEU A 27 -4.37 -0.31 -9.24
CA LEU A 27 -5.43 -0.74 -8.34
C LEU A 27 -6.74 -0.02 -8.64
N LYS A 28 -6.77 1.31 -8.81
CA LYS A 28 -8.00 2.03 -9.15
C LYS A 28 -8.66 1.53 -10.44
N ARG A 29 -7.85 1.25 -11.48
CA ARG A 29 -8.33 0.71 -12.76
C ARG A 29 -8.78 -0.75 -12.68
N SER A 30 -8.02 -1.58 -11.98
CA SER A 30 -8.35 -3.01 -11.78
C SER A 30 -9.50 -3.21 -10.80
N ALA A 31 -9.66 -2.29 -9.84
CA ALA A 31 -10.61 -2.41 -8.76
C ALA A 31 -12.06 -2.36 -9.22
N GLY A 32 -12.39 -1.47 -10.15
CA GLY A 32 -13.79 -1.25 -10.56
C GLY A 32 -14.76 -1.14 -9.36
N SER A 33 -16.04 -1.45 -9.56
CA SER A 33 -17.05 -1.53 -8.49
C SER A 33 -16.91 -2.80 -7.63
N SER A 34 -16.31 -3.86 -8.16
CA SER A 34 -16.22 -5.17 -7.50
C SER A 34 -15.15 -5.25 -6.42
N LEU A 35 -13.92 -4.76 -6.66
CA LEU A 35 -12.86 -4.78 -5.64
C LEU A 35 -13.17 -3.79 -4.52
N LYS A 36 -13.82 -2.66 -4.82
CA LYS A 36 -14.34 -1.74 -3.81
C LYS A 36 -15.35 -2.44 -2.90
N SER A 37 -16.30 -3.20 -3.45
CA SER A 37 -17.29 -3.96 -2.68
C SER A 37 -16.67 -5.10 -1.86
N ILE A 38 -15.64 -5.77 -2.39
CA ILE A 38 -14.87 -6.80 -1.67
C ILE A 38 -14.10 -6.18 -0.51
N LEU A 39 -13.38 -5.08 -0.74
CA LEU A 39 -12.65 -4.36 0.30
C LEU A 39 -13.60 -3.78 1.34
N GLU A 40 -14.73 -3.18 0.97
CA GLU A 40 -15.75 -2.72 1.92
C GLU A 40 -16.31 -3.88 2.76
N ARG A 41 -16.64 -5.03 2.14
CA ARG A 41 -17.16 -6.20 2.87
C ARG A 41 -16.12 -6.82 3.80
N MET A 42 -14.86 -6.91 3.38
CA MET A 42 -13.79 -7.49 4.18
C MET A 42 -13.24 -6.55 5.25
N THR A 43 -13.37 -5.23 5.06
CA THR A 43 -12.97 -4.20 6.04
C THR A 43 -14.15 -3.74 6.93
N SER A 44 -15.37 -4.22 6.68
CA SER A 44 -16.59 -3.84 7.43
C SER A 44 -16.57 -4.16 8.93
N ASN A 45 -15.71 -5.08 9.37
CA ASN A 45 -15.54 -5.44 10.77
C ASN A 45 -14.04 -5.39 11.12
N PRO A 46 -13.65 -4.72 12.22
CA PRO A 46 -12.25 -4.62 12.65
C PRO A 46 -11.54 -5.98 12.75
N ILE A 47 -12.26 -7.06 13.13
CA ILE A 47 -11.69 -8.42 13.20
C ILE A 47 -11.37 -8.98 11.81
N LYS A 48 -12.23 -8.72 10.81
CA LYS A 48 -12.02 -9.17 9.42
C LYS A 48 -10.93 -8.36 8.73
N GLY A 49 -10.86 -7.06 9.01
CA GLY A 49 -9.77 -6.19 8.56
C GLY A 49 -8.41 -6.63 9.13
N PHE A 50 -8.36 -6.98 10.41
CA PHE A 50 -7.17 -7.53 11.06
C PHE A 50 -6.71 -8.85 10.42
N LEU A 51 -7.64 -9.80 10.20
CA LEU A 51 -7.34 -11.08 9.54
C LEU A 51 -6.83 -10.91 8.10
N LEU A 52 -7.43 -9.98 7.35
CA LEU A 52 -6.96 -9.64 6.00
C LEU A 52 -5.55 -9.05 6.05
N GLY A 53 -5.29 -8.10 6.95
CA GLY A 53 -3.96 -7.53 7.17
C GLY A 53 -2.93 -8.59 7.55
N LEU A 54 -3.32 -9.55 8.40
CA LEU A 54 -2.49 -10.70 8.78
C LEU A 54 -2.13 -11.58 7.58
N VAL A 55 -3.10 -11.93 6.74
CA VAL A 55 -2.88 -12.76 5.55
C VAL A 55 -1.99 -12.04 4.54
N VAL A 56 -2.28 -10.77 4.28
CA VAL A 56 -1.50 -9.96 3.33
C VAL A 56 -0.06 -9.77 3.83
N THR A 57 0.13 -9.51 5.13
CA THR A 57 1.46 -9.39 5.75
C THR A 57 2.21 -10.73 5.78
N SER A 58 1.50 -11.84 6.01
CA SER A 58 2.08 -13.19 5.97
C SER A 58 2.54 -13.58 4.57
N ILE A 59 1.86 -13.10 3.52
CA ILE A 59 2.22 -13.34 2.11
C ILE A 59 3.36 -12.42 1.66
N ILE A 60 3.30 -11.13 2.01
CA ILE A 60 4.29 -10.14 1.58
C ILE A 60 5.61 -10.28 2.35
N GLN A 61 5.57 -10.72 3.63
CA GLN A 61 6.68 -11.00 4.56
C GLN A 61 7.68 -9.85 4.82
N SER A 62 7.71 -8.83 3.96
CA SER A 62 8.56 -7.66 4.05
C SER A 62 7.77 -6.51 4.66
N SER A 63 8.11 -6.15 5.90
CA SER A 63 7.53 -5.01 6.62
C SER A 63 7.70 -3.70 5.85
N SER A 64 8.81 -3.59 5.10
CA SER A 64 9.08 -2.49 4.19
C SER A 64 8.04 -2.48 3.07
N ALA A 65 7.85 -3.59 2.34
CA ALA A 65 6.90 -3.67 1.24
C ALA A 65 5.44 -3.45 1.71
N THR A 66 5.08 -3.94 2.90
CA THR A 66 3.75 -3.70 3.50
C THR A 66 3.53 -2.21 3.77
N THR A 67 4.52 -1.52 4.34
CA THR A 67 4.44 -0.07 4.62
C THR A 67 4.23 0.74 3.34
N VAL A 68 5.01 0.41 2.31
CA VAL A 68 4.94 1.03 0.97
C VAL A 68 3.55 0.89 0.35
N MET A 69 3.00 -0.32 0.39
CA MET A 69 1.68 -0.62 -0.15
C MET A 69 0.56 0.11 0.62
N VAL A 70 0.60 0.10 1.95
CA VAL A 70 -0.39 0.77 2.79
C VAL A 70 -0.36 2.29 2.58
N VAL A 71 0.84 2.88 2.49
CA VAL A 71 1.01 4.30 2.13
C VAL A 71 0.44 4.59 0.74
N GLY A 72 0.63 3.69 -0.23
CA GLY A 72 0.01 3.76 -1.56
C GLY A 72 -1.53 3.75 -1.49
N PHE A 73 -2.14 2.92 -0.64
CA PHE A 73 -3.59 2.86 -0.44
C PHE A 73 -4.17 4.10 0.26
N VAL A 74 -3.39 4.72 1.14
CA VAL A 74 -3.77 6.02 1.74
C VAL A 74 -3.73 7.12 0.67
N ASN A 75 -2.67 7.16 -0.13
CA ASN A 75 -2.53 8.17 -1.19
C ASN A 75 -3.59 8.01 -2.30
N SER A 76 -4.03 6.77 -2.60
CA SER A 76 -5.12 6.52 -3.54
C SER A 76 -6.50 6.88 -3.00
N GLY A 77 -6.61 7.22 -1.70
CA GLY A 77 -7.87 7.49 -1.00
C GLY A 77 -8.69 6.23 -0.70
N THR A 78 -8.10 5.05 -0.90
CA THR A 78 -8.78 3.75 -0.68
C THR A 78 -8.77 3.36 0.79
N MET A 79 -7.84 3.90 1.58
CA MET A 79 -7.68 3.61 3.01
C MET A 79 -7.42 4.91 3.79
N THR A 80 -7.98 5.03 4.99
CA THR A 80 -7.68 6.18 5.88
C THR A 80 -6.37 5.96 6.62
N LEU A 81 -5.68 7.03 7.03
CA LEU A 81 -4.47 6.96 7.86
C LEU A 81 -4.68 6.12 9.13
N LEU A 82 -5.87 6.21 9.73
CA LEU A 82 -6.25 5.47 10.93
C LEU A 82 -6.39 3.97 10.67
N GLN A 83 -6.93 3.58 9.50
CA GLN A 83 -6.99 2.18 9.09
C GLN A 83 -5.60 1.64 8.72
N ALA A 84 -4.78 2.45 8.05
CA ALA A 84 -3.39 2.12 7.72
C ALA A 84 -2.54 1.81 8.96
N ALA A 85 -2.69 2.62 10.02
CA ALA A 85 -2.02 2.40 11.31
C ALA A 85 -2.45 1.10 12.03
N GLY A 86 -3.57 0.48 11.64
CA GLY A 86 -4.00 -0.80 12.19
C GLY A 86 -3.48 -2.03 11.41
N VAL A 87 -2.84 -1.82 10.25
CA VAL A 87 -2.30 -2.90 9.39
C VAL A 87 -0.78 -3.07 9.53
N ILE A 88 -0.07 -1.99 9.86
CA ILE A 88 1.35 -1.99 10.24
C ILE A 88 1.44 -2.24 11.74
#